data_AF-A0A7V5UB49-F1
#
_entry.id   AF-A0A7V5UB49-F1
#
_cell.length_a   1.000
_cell.length_b   1.000
_cell.length_c   1.000
_cell.angle_alpha   90.00
_cell.angle_beta   90.00
_cell.angle_gamma   90.00
#
_symmetry.space_group_name_H-M   'P 1'
#
loop_
_entity.id
_entity.type
_entity.pdbx_description
1 polymer ?
#
loop_
_entity_poly.entity_id
_entity_poly.type
_entity_poly.pdbx_seq_one_letter_code
_entity_poly.pdbx_strand_id
1 'polypeptide(L)'
;MSRLLQLLSRFLLSRGGSLAVALVVVIGLVWFGGHLVGLKSPLWRLAIIGVLLLLAGLYVAIGWWLARRRGRNLQQALEADAAAGGVDEAELEALREKMEEAVASLKSSGLGLRHRGSAALYALPWYLVIGPSAAGKSTFLRNSGLHFPGNQAQDIEVRGFGGTRNCDWWFADEAVFLDTAGRYTTEEDDRDEWMGFLGLLKKYRRRLPVNGVMVAVSMEDILLADDER
;
A
#
# COMPACT_ATOMS: atom_id res chain seq x y z
N MET A 1 3.98 -14.72 -27.50
CA MET A 1 5.41 -14.61 -27.12
C MET A 1 5.70 -13.43 -26.17
N SER A 2 5.11 -12.25 -26.39
CA SER A 2 5.38 -11.03 -25.58
C SER A 2 4.95 -11.09 -24.10
N ARG A 3 3.81 -11.71 -23.78
CA ARG A 3 3.31 -11.79 -22.38
C ARG A 3 4.16 -12.70 -21.48
N LEU A 4 4.71 -13.79 -22.03
CA LEU A 4 5.57 -14.71 -21.29
C LEU A 4 6.89 -14.03 -20.91
N LEU A 5 7.47 -13.25 -21.84
CA LEU A 5 8.68 -12.48 -21.61
C LEU A 5 8.49 -11.37 -20.57
N GLN A 6 7.33 -10.72 -20.53
CA GLN A 6 7.00 -9.70 -19.53
C GLN A 6 6.78 -10.28 -18.12
N LEU A 7 6.18 -11.48 -18.03
CA LEU A 7 6.03 -12.18 -16.76
C LEU A 7 7.37 -12.69 -16.24
N LEU A 8 8.21 -13.22 -17.13
CA LEU A 8 9.58 -13.64 -16.82
C LEU A 8 10.44 -12.46 -16.38
N SER A 9 10.42 -11.33 -17.08
CA SER A 9 11.22 -10.16 -16.69
C SER A 9 10.80 -9.58 -15.35
N ARG A 10 9.49 -9.51 -15.07
CA ARG A 10 8.97 -9.07 -13.77
C ARG A 10 9.35 -10.02 -12.62
N PHE A 11 9.37 -11.32 -12.89
CA PHE A 11 9.82 -12.31 -11.92
C PHE A 11 11.33 -12.20 -11.68
N LEU A 12 12.14 -12.12 -12.75
CA LEU A 12 13.59 -12.00 -12.70
C LEU A 12 14.06 -10.70 -12.04
N LEU A 13 13.34 -9.59 -12.25
CA LEU A 13 13.63 -8.28 -11.65
C LEU A 13 13.09 -8.12 -10.23
N SER A 14 12.32 -9.10 -9.72
CA SER A 14 11.87 -9.08 -8.34
C SER A 14 13.04 -9.36 -7.38
N ARG A 15 12.95 -8.85 -6.14
CA ARG A 15 13.96 -9.12 -5.08
C ARG A 15 14.15 -10.61 -4.81
N GLY A 16 13.11 -11.43 -4.99
CA GLY A 16 13.21 -12.88 -4.84
C GLY A 16 13.79 -13.59 -6.07
N GLY A 17 13.40 -13.16 -7.28
CA GLY A 17 13.89 -13.76 -8.52
C GLY A 17 15.37 -13.46 -8.78
N SER A 18 15.83 -12.24 -8.50
CA SER A 18 17.25 -11.87 -8.60
C SER A 18 18.12 -12.68 -7.62
N LEU A 19 17.65 -12.92 -6.39
CA LEU A 19 18.35 -13.78 -5.42
C LEU A 19 18.45 -15.23 -5.91
N ALA A 20 17.36 -15.78 -6.45
CA ALA A 20 17.34 -17.15 -6.98
C ALA A 20 18.28 -17.32 -8.19
N VAL A 21 18.28 -16.35 -9.12
CA VAL A 21 19.18 -16.34 -10.27
C VAL A 21 20.64 -16.25 -9.83
N ALA A 22 20.96 -15.34 -8.90
CA ALA A 22 22.30 -15.21 -8.35
C ALA A 22 22.78 -16.53 -7.72
N LEU A 23 21.90 -17.21 -6.98
CA LEU A 23 22.22 -18.49 -6.34
C LEU A 23 22.52 -19.59 -7.37
N VAL A 24 21.72 -19.68 -8.43
CA VAL A 24 21.92 -20.65 -9.52
C VAL A 24 23.25 -20.41 -10.23
N VAL A 25 23.59 -19.14 -10.51
CA VAL A 25 24.88 -18.78 -11.14
C VAL A 25 26.05 -19.17 -10.23
N VAL A 26 25.99 -18.83 -8.94
CA VAL A 26 27.06 -19.16 -7.98
C VAL A 26 27.21 -20.68 -7.83
N ILE A 27 26.11 -21.44 -7.73
CA ILE A 27 26.16 -22.91 -7.67
C ILE A 27 26.81 -23.49 -8.93
N GLY A 28 26.45 -22.98 -10.12
CA GLY A 28 27.06 -23.38 -11.38
C GLY A 28 28.57 -23.10 -11.41
N LEU A 29 28.99 -21.93 -10.96
CA LEU A 29 30.41 -21.55 -10.86
C LEU A 29 31.18 -22.47 -9.90
N VAL A 30 30.60 -22.83 -8.76
CA VAL A 30 31.24 -23.75 -7.80
C VAL A 30 31.33 -25.17 -8.39
N TRP A 31 30.29 -25.64 -9.08
CA TRP A 31 30.25 -26.99 -9.63
C TRP A 31 31.21 -27.19 -10.81
N PHE A 32 31.16 -26.29 -11.80
CA PHE A 32 31.96 -26.37 -13.03
C PHE A 32 33.33 -25.71 -12.88
N GLY A 33 33.39 -24.52 -12.27
CA GLY A 33 34.61 -23.76 -12.06
C GLY A 33 35.48 -24.28 -10.91
N GLY A 34 34.90 -24.96 -9.92
CA GLY A 34 35.65 -25.49 -8.77
C GLY A 34 36.81 -26.40 -9.14
N HIS A 35 36.73 -27.12 -10.28
CA HIS A 35 37.84 -27.94 -10.78
C HIS A 35 39.07 -27.10 -11.14
N LEU A 36 38.88 -25.91 -11.70
CA LEU A 36 39.94 -25.01 -12.15
C LEU A 36 40.70 -24.36 -10.97
N VAL A 37 40.01 -24.17 -9.84
CA VAL A 37 40.56 -23.52 -8.63
C VAL A 37 41.13 -24.53 -7.62
N GLY A 38 41.29 -25.80 -8.02
CA GLY A 38 41.88 -26.84 -7.17
C GLY A 38 40.92 -27.58 -6.23
N LEU A 39 39.61 -27.29 -6.27
CA LEU A 39 38.59 -28.06 -5.54
C LEU A 39 38.32 -29.39 -6.25
N LYS A 40 39.29 -30.30 -6.30
CA LYS A 40 39.16 -31.58 -7.03
C LYS A 40 38.18 -32.56 -6.38
N SER A 41 38.02 -32.49 -5.05
CA SER A 41 37.11 -33.37 -4.31
C SER A 41 35.64 -32.91 -4.48
N PRO A 42 34.73 -33.80 -4.91
CA PRO A 42 33.30 -33.48 -5.02
C PRO A 42 32.66 -33.20 -3.66
N LEU A 43 33.17 -33.77 -2.57
CA LEU A 43 32.67 -33.55 -1.22
C LEU A 43 32.81 -32.09 -0.78
N TRP A 44 33.96 -31.46 -1.07
CA TRP A 44 34.19 -30.05 -0.73
C TRP A 44 33.30 -29.10 -1.54
N ARG A 45 33.01 -29.44 -2.80
CA ARG A 45 32.06 -28.65 -3.61
C ARG A 45 30.64 -28.73 -3.06
N LEU A 46 30.19 -29.93 -2.69
CA LEU A 46 28.89 -30.13 -2.05
C LEU A 46 28.78 -29.42 -0.69
N ALA A 47 29.85 -29.44 0.11
CA ALA A 47 29.89 -28.72 1.39
C ALA A 47 29.73 -27.21 1.19
N ILE A 48 30.44 -26.62 0.21
CA ILE A 48 30.34 -25.18 -0.10
C ILE A 48 28.92 -24.83 -0.60
N ILE A 49 28.35 -25.63 -1.49
CA ILE A 49 26.98 -25.44 -1.99
C ILE A 49 25.97 -25.52 -0.83
N GLY A 50 26.15 -26.48 0.07
CA GLY A 50 25.31 -26.64 1.27
C GLY A 50 25.35 -25.42 2.19
N VAL A 51 26.55 -24.86 2.44
CA VAL A 51 26.72 -23.64 3.24
C VAL A 51 26.04 -22.44 2.57
N LEU A 52 26.20 -22.26 1.26
CA LEU A 52 25.56 -21.17 0.51
C LEU A 52 24.03 -21.25 0.55
N LEU A 53 23.47 -22.45 0.38
CA LEU A 53 22.03 -22.70 0.50
C LEU A 53 21.52 -22.40 1.90
N LEU A 54 22.27 -22.82 2.93
CA LEU A 54 21.91 -22.57 4.33
C LEU A 54 21.91 -21.07 4.65
N LEU A 55 22.93 -20.32 4.22
CA LEU A 55 23.01 -18.87 4.42
C LEU A 55 21.89 -18.12 3.69
N ALA A 56 21.60 -18.50 2.45
CA ALA A 56 20.49 -17.91 1.69
C ALA A 56 19.14 -18.20 2.34
N GLY A 57 18.92 -19.44 2.78
CA GLY A 57 17.72 -19.85 3.52
C GLY A 57 17.57 -19.07 4.83
N LEU A 58 18.66 -18.90 5.58
CA LEU A 58 18.65 -18.12 6.82
C LEU A 58 18.35 -16.64 6.58
N TYR A 59 18.95 -16.02 5.55
CA TYR A 59 18.65 -14.64 5.17
C TYR A 59 17.18 -14.44 4.84
N VAL A 60 16.59 -15.34 4.03
CA VAL A 60 15.17 -15.30 3.67
C VAL A 60 14.29 -15.53 4.91
N ALA A 61 14.64 -16.50 5.78
CA ALA A 61 13.89 -16.79 7.00
C ALA A 61 13.91 -15.63 7.99
N ILE A 62 15.06 -14.97 8.19
CA ILE A 62 15.21 -13.79 9.03
C ILE A 62 14.41 -12.62 8.44
N GLY A 63 14.53 -12.35 7.15
CA GLY A 63 13.77 -11.30 6.48
C GLY A 63 12.25 -11.50 6.59
N TRP A 64 11.80 -12.75 6.42
CA TRP A 64 10.40 -13.13 6.60
C TRP A 64 9.94 -13.02 8.06
N TRP A 65 10.77 -13.44 9.01
CA TRP A 65 10.49 -13.33 10.44
C TRP A 65 10.41 -11.86 10.88
N LEU A 66 11.34 -11.01 10.43
CA LEU A 66 11.34 -9.56 10.68
C LEU A 66 10.14 -8.86 10.03
N ALA A 67 9.80 -9.20 8.78
CA ALA A 67 8.62 -8.67 8.11
C ALA A 67 7.34 -9.05 8.85
N ARG A 68 7.25 -10.29 9.34
CA ARG A 68 6.16 -10.74 10.20
C ARG A 68 6.14 -10.03 11.55
N ARG A 69 7.29 -9.78 12.16
CA ARG A 69 7.38 -9.11 13.46
C ARG A 69 7.02 -7.63 13.37
N ARG A 70 7.44 -6.93 12.31
CA ARG A 70 6.99 -5.55 12.01
C ARG A 70 5.49 -5.47 11.77
N GLY A 71 4.93 -6.42 11.03
CA GLY A 71 3.48 -6.52 10.83
C GLY A 71 2.71 -6.80 12.13
N ARG A 72 3.28 -7.63 13.02
CA ARG A 72 2.70 -8.00 14.32
C ARG A 72 2.78 -6.88 15.35
N ASN A 73 3.87 -6.11 15.43
CA ASN A 73 3.96 -4.99 16.36
C ASN A 73 2.99 -3.86 15.98
N LEU A 74 2.86 -3.57 14.67
CA LEU A 74 1.85 -2.62 14.19
C LEU A 74 0.43 -3.17 14.39
N GLN A 75 0.23 -4.47 14.19
CA GLN A 75 -1.07 -5.12 14.42
C GLN A 75 -1.44 -5.16 15.91
N GLN A 76 -0.49 -5.39 16.81
CA GLN A 76 -0.72 -5.35 18.26
C GLN A 76 -0.93 -3.92 18.76
N ALA A 77 -0.24 -2.93 18.20
CA ALA A 77 -0.52 -1.52 18.48
C ALA A 77 -1.93 -1.14 18.00
N LEU A 78 -2.32 -1.55 16.79
CA LEU A 78 -3.66 -1.32 16.23
C LEU A 78 -4.76 -2.11 16.95
N GLU A 79 -4.51 -3.34 17.38
CA GLU A 79 -5.47 -4.18 18.12
C GLU A 79 -5.60 -3.72 19.58
N ALA A 80 -4.52 -3.20 20.19
CA ALA A 80 -4.59 -2.56 21.51
C ALA A 80 -5.36 -1.23 21.46
N ASP A 81 -5.14 -0.41 20.42
CA ASP A 81 -5.93 0.80 20.16
C ASP A 81 -7.39 0.47 19.83
N ALA A 82 -7.66 -0.50 18.95
CA ALA A 82 -9.03 -0.89 18.58
C ALA A 82 -9.78 -1.61 19.72
N ALA A 83 -9.06 -2.19 20.70
CA ALA A 83 -9.65 -2.70 21.93
C ALA A 83 -9.90 -1.58 22.96
N ALA A 84 -9.19 -0.45 22.86
CA ALA A 84 -9.40 0.74 23.70
C ALA A 84 -10.47 1.69 23.13
N GLY A 85 -10.57 1.80 21.80
CA GLY A 85 -11.60 2.52 21.07
C GLY A 85 -12.35 1.54 20.17
N GLY A 86 -13.52 1.09 20.62
CA GLY A 86 -14.40 0.25 19.82
C GLY A 86 -14.76 0.97 18.53
N VAL A 87 -14.23 0.49 17.41
CA VAL A 87 -14.68 0.92 16.08
C VAL A 87 -16.17 0.68 16.00
N ASP A 88 -16.93 1.78 15.94
CA ASP A 88 -18.38 1.77 16.04
C ASP A 88 -18.95 0.97 14.86
N GLU A 89 -19.84 0.03 15.14
CA GLU A 89 -20.46 -0.82 14.12
C GLU A 89 -21.29 0.04 13.14
N ALA A 90 -21.74 1.22 13.60
CA ALA A 90 -22.33 2.28 12.79
C ALA A 90 -21.35 2.92 11.79
N GLU A 91 -20.10 3.18 12.18
CA GLU A 91 -19.08 3.70 11.25
C GLU A 91 -18.69 2.66 10.19
N LEU A 92 -18.68 1.39 10.59
CA LEU A 92 -18.49 0.25 9.69
C LEU A 92 -19.60 0.16 8.64
N GLU A 93 -20.85 0.27 9.05
CA GLU A 93 -21.97 0.15 8.11
C GLU A 93 -22.02 1.37 7.17
N ALA A 94 -21.77 2.58 7.68
CA ALA A 94 -21.66 3.78 6.86
C ALA A 94 -20.52 3.70 5.83
N LEU A 95 -19.40 3.07 6.18
CA LEU A 95 -18.31 2.83 5.22
C LEU A 95 -18.74 1.86 4.13
N ARG A 96 -19.37 0.74 4.51
CA ARG A 96 -19.89 -0.25 3.55
C ARG A 96 -20.92 0.34 2.60
N GLU A 97 -21.86 1.11 3.12
CA GLU A 97 -22.94 1.72 2.33
C GLU A 97 -22.37 2.66 1.26
N LYS A 98 -21.44 3.55 1.63
CA LYS A 98 -20.72 4.40 0.66
C LYS A 98 -19.93 3.59 -0.36
N MET A 99 -19.30 2.50 0.08
CA MET A 99 -18.53 1.64 -0.80
C MET A 99 -19.41 0.96 -1.84
N GLU A 100 -20.60 0.53 -1.44
CA GLU A 100 -21.56 -0.10 -2.33
C GLU A 100 -22.17 0.90 -3.31
N GLU A 101 -22.49 2.11 -2.85
CA GLU A 101 -22.98 3.22 -3.67
C GLU A 101 -21.94 3.63 -4.74
N ALA A 102 -20.67 3.79 -4.34
CA ALA A 102 -19.59 4.13 -5.25
C ALA A 102 -19.31 3.03 -6.28
N VAL A 103 -19.30 1.76 -5.86
CA VAL A 103 -19.15 0.62 -6.78
C VAL A 103 -20.34 0.50 -7.73
N ALA A 104 -21.56 0.83 -7.28
CA ALA A 104 -22.75 0.85 -8.12
C ALA A 104 -22.67 1.96 -9.19
N SER A 105 -22.22 3.16 -8.81
CA SER A 105 -21.96 4.26 -9.74
C SER A 105 -20.93 3.86 -10.82
N LEU A 106 -19.80 3.26 -10.43
CA LEU A 106 -18.75 2.77 -11.35
C LEU A 106 -19.20 1.57 -12.22
N LYS A 107 -20.15 0.77 -11.74
CA LYS A 107 -20.75 -0.31 -12.54
C LYS A 107 -21.69 0.21 -13.61
N SER A 108 -22.34 1.35 -13.38
CA SER A 108 -23.19 1.99 -14.38
C SER A 108 -22.37 2.61 -15.53
N SER A 109 -21.12 3.02 -15.28
CA SER A 109 -20.18 3.57 -16.29
C SER A 109 -19.37 2.48 -17.02
N GLY A 110 -20.02 1.47 -17.62
CA GLY A 110 -19.45 0.57 -18.64
C GLY A 110 -18.28 -0.36 -18.24
N LEU A 111 -17.55 -0.11 -17.16
CA LEU A 111 -16.35 -0.85 -16.72
C LEU A 111 -16.65 -1.95 -15.69
N GLY A 112 -17.78 -1.89 -14.98
CA GLY A 112 -18.05 -2.75 -13.81
C GLY A 112 -18.77 -4.08 -14.07
N LEU A 113 -19.01 -4.49 -15.32
CA LEU A 113 -19.66 -5.77 -15.63
C LEU A 113 -18.88 -7.02 -15.15
N ARG A 114 -17.62 -6.87 -14.73
CA ARG A 114 -16.72 -8.01 -14.44
C ARG A 114 -16.49 -8.32 -12.95
N HIS A 115 -16.87 -7.46 -12.01
CA HIS A 115 -16.49 -7.62 -10.60
C HIS A 115 -17.71 -7.58 -9.65
N ARG A 116 -17.93 -8.68 -8.91
CA ARG A 116 -18.99 -8.83 -7.90
C ARG A 116 -18.39 -8.99 -6.49
N GLY A 117 -19.13 -8.54 -5.47
CA GLY A 117 -18.76 -8.70 -4.05
C GLY A 117 -17.45 -7.98 -3.67
N SER A 118 -16.70 -8.57 -2.73
CA SER A 118 -15.43 -8.01 -2.21
C SER A 118 -14.34 -7.82 -3.28
N ALA A 119 -14.46 -8.49 -4.44
CA ALA A 119 -13.55 -8.28 -5.56
C ALA A 119 -13.71 -6.89 -6.20
N ALA A 120 -14.89 -6.25 -6.06
CA ALA A 120 -15.12 -4.90 -6.54
C ALA A 120 -14.27 -3.85 -5.79
N LEU A 121 -13.96 -4.08 -4.51
CA LEU A 121 -13.09 -3.22 -3.70
C LEU A 121 -11.65 -3.14 -4.24
N TYR A 122 -11.26 -4.10 -5.06
CA TYR A 122 -9.94 -4.18 -5.71
C TYR A 122 -10.02 -3.88 -7.22
N ALA A 123 -11.18 -3.48 -7.73
CA ALA A 123 -11.34 -3.15 -9.15
C ALA A 123 -10.59 -1.87 -9.53
N LEU A 124 -10.53 -0.89 -8.61
CA LEU A 124 -9.79 0.36 -8.79
C LEU A 124 -8.63 0.48 -7.79
N PRO A 125 -7.52 1.12 -8.18
CA PRO A 125 -6.46 1.52 -7.25
C PRO A 125 -6.93 2.62 -6.29
N TRP A 126 -6.45 2.59 -5.05
CA TRP A 126 -6.77 3.58 -4.02
C TRP A 126 -5.54 4.40 -3.65
N TYR A 127 -5.67 5.72 -3.61
CA TYR A 127 -4.60 6.63 -3.25
C TYR A 127 -5.00 7.45 -2.02
N LEU A 128 -4.09 7.54 -1.06
CA LEU A 128 -4.27 8.37 0.13
C LEU A 128 -3.59 9.72 -0.11
N VAL A 129 -4.29 10.83 0.08
CA VAL A 129 -3.76 12.18 -0.10
C VAL A 129 -3.59 12.82 1.28
N ILE A 130 -2.34 13.03 1.68
CA ILE A 130 -1.95 13.57 2.99
C ILE A 130 -1.17 14.87 2.84
N GLY A 131 -1.14 15.68 3.88
CA GLY A 131 -0.39 16.93 3.93
C GLY A 131 -1.09 17.97 4.81
N PRO A 132 -0.39 19.05 5.20
CA PRO A 132 -0.91 20.03 6.14
C PRO A 132 -2.22 20.66 5.66
N SER A 133 -2.93 21.27 6.60
CA SER A 133 -4.12 22.06 6.28
C SER A 133 -3.78 23.14 5.24
N ALA A 134 -4.71 23.40 4.32
CA ALA A 134 -4.50 24.33 3.21
C ALA A 134 -3.37 24.00 2.20
N ALA A 135 -2.73 22.82 2.25
CA ALA A 135 -1.75 22.38 1.24
C ALA A 135 -2.33 22.12 -0.17
N GLY A 136 -3.61 22.46 -0.41
CA GLY A 136 -4.24 22.32 -1.72
C GLY A 136 -4.69 20.91 -2.10
N LYS A 137 -4.78 19.95 -1.16
CA LYS A 137 -5.16 18.55 -1.41
C LYS A 137 -6.46 18.40 -2.22
N SER A 138 -7.56 18.97 -1.71
CA SER A 138 -8.87 18.93 -2.38
C SER A 138 -8.87 19.74 -3.67
N THR A 139 -8.17 20.89 -3.70
CA THR A 139 -8.05 21.75 -4.89
C THR A 139 -7.33 21.03 -6.04
N PHE A 140 -6.26 20.30 -5.73
CA PHE A 140 -5.53 19.48 -6.70
C PHE A 140 -6.43 18.38 -7.26
N LEU A 141 -7.18 17.67 -6.41
CA LEU A 141 -8.11 16.62 -6.86
C LEU A 141 -9.19 17.18 -7.79
N ARG A 142 -9.78 18.34 -7.45
CA ARG A 142 -10.78 19.02 -8.30
C ARG A 142 -10.21 19.45 -9.66
N ASN A 143 -8.93 19.82 -9.71
CA ASN A 143 -8.26 20.30 -10.93
C ASN A 143 -7.39 19.22 -11.60
N SER A 144 -7.54 17.95 -11.22
CA SER A 144 -6.70 16.85 -11.71
C SER A 144 -6.98 16.44 -13.16
N GLY A 145 -8.10 16.89 -13.74
CA GLY A 145 -8.57 16.44 -15.06
C GLY A 145 -9.11 15.02 -15.07
N LEU A 146 -9.20 14.36 -13.90
CA LEU A 146 -9.87 13.09 -13.73
C LEU A 146 -11.38 13.27 -13.87
N HIS A 147 -12.04 12.28 -14.44
CA HIS A 147 -13.49 12.26 -14.54
C HIS A 147 -14.07 11.65 -13.26
N PHE A 148 -14.95 12.41 -12.58
CA PHE A 148 -15.62 12.00 -11.34
C PHE A 148 -17.13 11.88 -11.61
N PRO A 149 -17.65 10.67 -11.94
CA PRO A 149 -19.06 10.47 -12.23
C PRO A 149 -19.91 10.74 -10.98
N GLY A 150 -20.84 11.69 -11.07
CA GLY A 150 -21.74 12.06 -9.97
C GLY A 150 -21.36 13.33 -9.21
N ASN A 151 -20.17 13.90 -9.44
CA ASN A 151 -19.77 15.17 -8.82
C ASN A 151 -20.29 16.40 -9.59
N GLN A 152 -21.62 16.54 -9.72
CA GLN A 152 -22.20 17.88 -9.87
C GLN A 152 -22.29 18.52 -8.48
N ALA A 153 -21.19 19.15 -8.07
CA ALA A 153 -21.17 20.33 -7.20
C ALA A 153 -21.92 20.33 -5.84
N GLN A 154 -22.51 19.24 -5.36
CA GLN A 154 -23.17 19.20 -4.05
C GLN A 154 -22.96 17.84 -3.40
N ASP A 155 -22.20 17.86 -2.31
CA ASP A 155 -22.43 17.05 -1.13
C ASP A 155 -22.74 15.54 -1.33
N ILE A 156 -21.75 14.78 -1.82
CA ILE A 156 -21.36 13.60 -1.00
C ILE A 156 -20.27 14.05 -0.02
N GLU A 157 -20.55 15.16 0.65
CA GLU A 157 -20.12 15.41 2.00
C GLU A 157 -20.84 14.32 2.80
N VAL A 158 -20.26 13.12 2.86
CA VAL A 158 -20.50 12.38 4.09
C VAL A 158 -19.60 13.02 5.11
N ARG A 159 -20.10 14.16 5.62
CA ARG A 159 -19.64 14.72 6.87
C ARG A 159 -19.63 13.56 7.85
N GLY A 160 -18.43 13.09 8.20
CA GLY A 160 -18.25 12.49 9.51
C GLY A 160 -18.90 13.45 10.50
N PHE A 161 -19.65 12.90 11.47
CA PHE A 161 -20.38 13.66 12.48
C PHE A 161 -19.66 14.98 12.82
N GLY A 162 -20.28 16.12 12.45
CA GLY A 162 -19.80 17.46 12.84
C GLY A 162 -18.76 18.14 11.94
N GLY A 163 -19.00 18.25 10.63
CA GLY A 163 -18.29 19.19 9.73
C GLY A 163 -16.83 18.81 9.42
N THR A 164 -16.60 18.11 8.30
CA THR A 164 -15.25 17.74 7.79
C THR A 164 -14.26 17.25 8.85
N ARG A 165 -14.62 16.20 9.61
CA ARG A 165 -13.68 15.62 10.60
C ARG A 165 -12.90 14.39 10.09
N ASN A 166 -13.42 13.53 9.21
CA ASN A 166 -12.91 12.14 9.12
C ASN A 166 -12.39 11.60 7.76
N CYS A 167 -12.01 12.43 6.77
CA CYS A 167 -11.56 12.05 5.40
C CYS A 167 -12.68 12.04 4.34
N ASP A 168 -12.43 12.72 3.22
CA ASP A 168 -13.31 12.75 2.06
C ASP A 168 -12.93 11.66 1.05
N TRP A 169 -13.94 11.11 0.37
CA TRP A 169 -13.77 10.02 -0.59
C TRP A 169 -14.08 10.52 -2.01
N TRP A 170 -13.10 10.42 -2.89
CA TRP A 170 -13.17 10.88 -4.27
C TRP A 170 -13.12 9.69 -5.22
N PHE A 171 -14.13 9.54 -6.06
CA PHE A 171 -14.26 8.40 -6.98
C PHE A 171 -14.09 8.85 -8.42
N ALA A 172 -12.93 8.57 -9.00
CA ALA A 172 -12.68 8.72 -10.43
C ALA A 172 -12.91 7.41 -11.18
N ASP A 173 -13.10 7.48 -12.49
CA ASP A 173 -13.24 6.28 -13.33
C ASP A 173 -12.02 5.34 -13.23
N GLU A 174 -10.83 5.91 -12.96
CA GLU A 174 -9.57 5.17 -12.92
C GLU A 174 -9.05 4.89 -11.49
N ALA A 175 -9.55 5.56 -10.45
CA ALA A 175 -9.00 5.46 -9.10
C ALA A 175 -9.95 5.99 -8.00
N VAL A 176 -9.73 5.54 -6.76
CA VAL A 176 -10.33 6.12 -5.55
C VAL A 176 -9.28 6.95 -4.83
N PHE A 177 -9.60 8.17 -4.41
CA PHE A 177 -8.74 9.00 -3.57
C PHE A 177 -9.37 9.22 -2.20
N LEU A 178 -8.55 9.10 -1.17
CA LEU A 178 -8.90 9.37 0.22
C LEU A 178 -8.23 10.67 0.61
N ASP A 179 -8.97 11.77 0.61
CA ASP A 179 -8.49 13.11 0.95
C ASP A 179 -8.60 13.33 2.46
N THR A 180 -7.47 13.31 3.15
CA THR A 180 -7.43 13.34 4.62
C THR A 180 -7.52 14.77 5.14
N ALA A 181 -8.08 14.95 6.35
CA ALA A 181 -7.96 16.22 7.05
C ALA A 181 -6.47 16.58 7.27
N GLY A 182 -6.11 17.85 7.14
CA GLY A 182 -4.71 18.28 7.26
C GLY A 182 -4.08 18.02 8.62
N ARG A 183 -4.91 18.07 9.68
CA ARG A 183 -4.50 17.86 11.08
C ARG A 183 -3.87 16.50 11.36
N TYR A 184 -4.26 15.45 10.62
CA TYR A 184 -3.63 14.12 10.75
C TYR A 184 -2.13 14.09 10.40
N THR A 185 -1.61 15.16 9.78
CA THR A 185 -0.18 15.28 9.47
C THR A 185 0.59 16.21 10.39
N THR A 186 -0.10 17.00 11.23
CA THR A 186 0.52 18.11 11.97
C THR A 186 0.25 18.07 13.48
N GLU A 187 -0.85 17.47 13.94
CA GLU A 187 -1.26 17.49 15.34
C GLU A 187 -1.14 16.08 15.97
N GLU A 188 -0.44 15.96 17.10
CA GLU A 188 -0.26 14.68 17.81
C GLU A 188 -1.57 14.17 18.45
N ASP A 189 -2.49 15.09 18.78
CA ASP A 189 -3.76 14.81 19.47
C ASP A 189 -4.73 13.96 18.61
N ASP A 190 -4.55 13.93 17.29
CA ASP A 190 -5.38 13.15 16.37
C ASP A 190 -4.77 11.79 15.98
N ARG A 191 -3.69 11.37 16.65
CA ARG A 191 -2.97 10.13 16.33
C ARG A 191 -3.86 8.89 16.42
N ASP A 192 -4.70 8.80 17.44
CA ASP A 192 -5.55 7.63 17.68
C ASP A 192 -6.69 7.55 16.65
N GLU A 193 -7.24 8.70 16.25
CA GLU A 193 -8.22 8.82 15.17
C GLU A 193 -7.61 8.36 13.84
N TRP A 194 -6.41 8.84 13.53
CA TRP A 194 -5.66 8.43 12.34
C TRP A 194 -5.35 6.93 12.32
N MET A 195 -4.92 6.38 13.46
CA MET A 195 -4.64 4.95 13.58
C MET A 195 -5.92 4.11 13.46
N GLY A 196 -7.05 4.58 13.99
CA GLY A 196 -8.36 3.98 13.80
C GLY A 196 -8.75 3.92 12.31
N PHE A 197 -8.60 5.02 11.58
CA PHE A 197 -8.83 5.08 10.14
C PHE A 197 -7.94 4.10 9.34
N LEU A 198 -6.64 4.06 9.65
CA LEU A 198 -5.73 3.09 9.01
C LEU A 198 -6.09 1.63 9.37
N GLY A 199 -6.55 1.40 10.61
CA GLY A 199 -7.10 0.14 11.06
C GLY A 199 -8.30 -0.31 10.23
N LEU A 200 -9.22 0.60 9.93
CA LEU A 200 -10.37 0.37 9.06
C LEU A 200 -9.93 -0.03 7.64
N LEU A 201 -9.02 0.73 7.01
CA LEU A 201 -8.48 0.40 5.69
C LEU A 201 -7.85 -0.99 5.67
N LYS A 202 -7.07 -1.32 6.71
CA LYS A 202 -6.43 -2.64 6.85
C LYS A 202 -7.45 -3.75 7.07
N LYS A 203 -8.55 -3.50 7.80
CA LYS A 203 -9.61 -4.49 8.06
C LYS A 203 -10.41 -4.84 6.80
N TYR A 204 -10.80 -3.84 6.00
CA TYR A 204 -11.67 -4.05 4.84
C TYR A 204 -10.92 -4.31 3.53
N ARG A 205 -9.72 -3.75 3.36
CA ARG A 205 -8.90 -3.92 2.14
C ARG A 205 -7.57 -4.61 2.44
N ARG A 206 -7.63 -5.68 3.26
CA ARG A 206 -6.47 -6.46 3.80
C ARG A 206 -5.34 -6.77 2.83
N ARG A 207 -5.65 -7.10 1.57
CA ARG A 207 -4.61 -7.50 0.58
C ARG A 207 -3.81 -6.32 0.07
N LEU A 208 -4.44 -5.15 -0.04
CA LEU A 208 -3.84 -3.95 -0.58
C LEU A 208 -4.57 -2.74 0.00
N PRO A 209 -4.30 -2.32 1.25
CA PRO A 209 -5.09 -1.27 1.91
C PRO A 209 -5.11 0.04 1.11
N VAL A 210 -3.97 0.43 0.56
CA VAL A 210 -3.81 1.52 -0.41
C VAL A 210 -2.82 1.10 -1.50
N ASN A 211 -2.97 1.66 -2.70
CA ASN A 211 -2.07 1.48 -3.84
C ASN A 211 -0.92 2.49 -3.85
N GLY A 212 -1.14 3.66 -3.26
CA GLY A 212 -0.12 4.70 -3.13
C GLY A 212 -0.52 5.78 -2.15
N VAL A 213 0.46 6.61 -1.78
CA VAL A 213 0.27 7.79 -0.94
C VAL A 213 0.79 8.99 -1.71
N MET A 214 -0.01 10.06 -1.76
CA MET A 214 0.31 11.35 -2.33
C MET A 214 0.52 12.33 -1.18
N VAL A 215 1.65 13.04 -1.20
CA VAL A 215 1.99 14.02 -0.17
C VAL A 215 1.88 15.41 -0.80
N ALA A 216 0.93 16.20 -0.32
CA ALA A 216 0.79 17.59 -0.66
C ALA A 216 1.66 18.43 0.28
N VAL A 217 2.47 19.31 -0.30
CA VAL A 217 3.33 20.24 0.45
C VAL A 217 3.05 21.64 -0.11
N SER A 218 2.90 22.63 0.77
CA SER A 218 2.73 24.02 0.33
C SER A 218 4.05 24.53 -0.24
N MET A 219 3.99 25.22 -1.38
CA MET A 219 5.15 25.93 -1.93
C MET A 219 5.60 27.06 -1.01
N GLU A 220 4.67 27.68 -0.28
CA GLU A 220 4.98 28.72 0.71
C GLU A 220 5.82 28.15 1.85
N ASP A 221 5.43 26.99 2.40
CA ASP A 221 6.21 26.31 3.46
C ASP A 221 7.63 25.95 2.98
N ILE A 222 7.77 25.54 1.72
CA ILE A 222 9.09 25.22 1.14
C ILE A 222 9.96 26.47 1.01
N LEU A 223 9.37 27.60 0.58
CA LEU A 223 10.10 28.86 0.39
C LEU A 223 10.50 29.51 1.72
N LEU A 224 9.68 29.37 2.77
CA LEU A 224 9.92 29.94 4.09
C LEU A 224 10.81 29.05 4.99
N ALA A 225 11.01 27.77 4.63
CA ALA A 225 11.81 26.84 5.41
C ALA A 225 13.32 27.20 5.53
N ASP A 226 13.83 28.12 4.70
CA ASP A 226 15.24 28.55 4.72
C ASP A 226 15.50 29.75 5.67
N ASP A 227 14.47 30.44 6.18
CA ASP A 227 14.62 31.66 6.99
C ASP A 227 14.72 31.40 8.52
N GLU A 228 14.62 30.16 8.99
CA GLU A 228 14.74 29.78 10.41
C GLU A 228 16.11 29.16 10.80
N ARG A 229 17.20 29.53 10.13
CA ARG A 229 18.57 29.10 10.51
C ARG A 229 19.38 30.14 11.26
#